data_AF-H9CJH3-F1
#
_entry.id   AF-H9CJH3-F1
#
_cell.length_a   1.000
_cell.length_b   1.000
_cell.length_c   1.000
_cell.angle_alpha   90.00
_cell.angle_beta   90.00
_cell.angle_gamma   90.00
#
_symmetry.space_group_name_H-M   'P 1'
#
loop_
_entity.id
_entity.type
_entity.pdbx_description
1 polymer ?
#
loop_
_entity_poly.entity_id
_entity_poly.type
_entity_poly.pdbx_seq_one_letter_code
_entity_poly.pdbx_strand_id
1 'polypeptide(L)'
;MNKTSDIVQPSLTKEELNIFLGKCKRDHVTWVSKVTDFVLMGKNDIDPTEVKDHTQCRLGKFLMTKGSESLKDHPDFDYLVNTVHPKLHRLGKEIFELKSRAETSFTREQVQTLHDELLDCSNHIIKLLDNMIR
;
A
#
# COMPACT_ATOMS: atom_id res chain seq x y z
N MET A 1 21.06 -31.91 6.23
CA MET A 1 20.93 -31.19 4.95
C MET A 1 19.62 -30.41 4.97
N ASN A 2 19.69 -29.09 5.18
CA ASN A 2 19.09 -28.08 4.30
C ASN A 2 19.54 -26.72 4.85
N LYS A 3 20.62 -26.16 4.29
CA LYS A 3 20.94 -24.76 4.51
C LYS A 3 19.94 -24.00 3.65
N THR A 4 18.88 -23.47 4.26
CA THR A 4 18.14 -22.36 3.66
C THR A 4 19.17 -21.28 3.36
N SER A 5 19.55 -21.19 2.09
CA SER A 5 20.38 -20.12 1.59
C SER A 5 19.62 -18.84 1.89
N ASP A 6 20.10 -18.10 2.89
CA ASP A 6 19.75 -16.71 3.06
C ASP A 6 20.16 -16.01 1.76
N ILE A 7 19.23 -15.92 0.81
CA ILE A 7 19.37 -15.08 -0.37
C ILE A 7 19.26 -13.65 0.16
N VAL A 8 20.37 -13.18 0.72
CA VAL A 8 20.60 -11.78 1.01
C VAL A 8 20.55 -11.09 -0.34
N GLN A 9 19.40 -10.52 -0.69
CA GLN A 9 19.30 -9.70 -1.87
C GLN A 9 20.29 -8.53 -1.71
N PRO A 10 21.21 -8.33 -2.65
CA PRO A 10 22.14 -7.22 -2.59
C PRO A 10 21.38 -5.90 -2.56
N SER A 11 21.96 -4.90 -1.91
CA SER A 11 21.42 -3.53 -1.93
C SER A 11 21.28 -3.05 -3.37
N LEU A 12 20.10 -2.53 -3.71
CA LEU A 12 19.84 -1.96 -5.03
C LEU A 12 20.74 -0.74 -5.27
N THR A 13 21.17 -0.53 -6.50
CA THR A 13 21.70 0.77 -6.92
C THR A 13 20.60 1.84 -6.84
N LYS A 14 20.98 3.11 -6.79
CA LYS A 14 20.02 4.23 -6.73
C LYS A 14 19.02 4.19 -7.90
N GLU A 15 19.49 3.88 -9.11
CA GLU A 15 18.63 3.80 -10.30
C GLU A 15 17.63 2.63 -10.20
N GLU A 16 18.09 1.44 -9.78
CA GLU A 16 17.23 0.29 -9.58
C GLU A 16 16.18 0.54 -8.48
N LEU A 17 16.59 1.24 -7.42
CA LEU A 17 15.70 1.65 -6.34
C LEU A 17 14.61 2.60 -6.85
N ASN A 18 14.98 3.61 -7.64
CA ASN A 18 14.04 4.56 -8.24
C ASN A 18 13.02 3.85 -9.15
N ILE A 19 13.50 2.95 -10.02
CA ILE A 19 12.64 2.12 -10.87
C ILE A 19 11.67 1.27 -10.03
N PHE A 20 12.19 0.64 -8.96
CA PHE A 20 11.41 -0.21 -8.08
C PHE A 20 10.33 0.57 -7.33
N LEU A 21 10.68 1.71 -6.74
CA LEU A 21 9.73 2.58 -6.06
C LEU A 21 8.68 3.14 -7.04
N GLY A 22 9.09 3.49 -8.26
CA GLY A 22 8.15 3.88 -9.31
C GLY A 22 7.13 2.78 -9.65
N LYS A 23 7.55 1.51 -9.62
CA LYS A 23 6.63 0.37 -9.78
C LYS A 23 5.70 0.23 -8.58
N CYS A 24 6.20 0.35 -7.36
CA CYS A 24 5.39 0.32 -6.14
C CYS A 24 4.33 1.44 -6.13
N LYS A 25 4.70 2.65 -6.57
CA LYS A 25 3.78 3.78 -6.71
C LYS A 25 2.64 3.47 -7.68
N ARG A 26 2.94 2.85 -8.83
CA ARG A 26 1.91 2.44 -9.80
C ARG A 26 0.99 1.36 -9.23
N ASP A 27 1.56 0.33 -8.59
CA ASP A 27 0.77 -0.73 -7.94
C ASP A 27 -0.20 -0.12 -6.90
N HIS A 28 0.26 0.84 -6.11
CA HIS A 28 -0.54 1.60 -5.14
C HIS A 28 -1.68 2.38 -5.79
N VAL A 29 -1.40 3.19 -6.82
CA VAL A 29 -2.41 3.96 -7.54
C VAL A 29 -3.48 3.05 -8.14
N THR A 30 -3.08 1.94 -8.76
CA THR A 30 -4.01 0.95 -9.31
C THR A 30 -4.89 0.35 -8.22
N TRP A 31 -4.31 -0.03 -7.08
CA TRP A 31 -5.09 -0.60 -5.97
C TRP A 31 -6.10 0.39 -5.39
N VAL A 32 -5.71 1.64 -5.14
CA VAL A 32 -6.63 2.69 -4.64
C VAL A 32 -7.75 2.99 -5.65
N SER A 33 -7.45 2.97 -6.95
CA SER A 33 -8.46 3.12 -8.01
C SER A 33 -9.47 1.99 -7.98
N LYS A 34 -9.03 0.73 -7.79
CA LYS A 34 -9.94 -0.43 -7.67
C LYS A 34 -10.84 -0.32 -6.44
N VAL A 35 -10.29 0.06 -5.28
CA VAL A 35 -11.09 0.29 -4.06
C VAL A 35 -12.13 1.39 -4.30
N THR A 36 -11.73 2.48 -4.97
CA THR A 36 -12.63 3.60 -5.30
C THR A 36 -13.77 3.17 -6.22
N ASP A 37 -13.46 2.43 -7.29
CA ASP A 37 -14.45 1.90 -8.23
C ASP A 37 -15.42 0.92 -7.55
N PHE A 38 -14.92 0.09 -6.63
CA PHE A 38 -15.76 -0.81 -5.82
C PHE A 38 -16.74 -0.03 -4.94
N VAL A 39 -16.28 1.06 -4.30
CA VAL A 39 -17.13 1.91 -3.44
C VAL A 39 -18.18 2.67 -4.23
N LEU A 40 -17.75 3.42 -5.25
CA LEU A 40 -18.56 4.41 -5.94
C LEU A 40 -19.43 3.81 -7.03
N MET A 41 -18.93 2.78 -7.73
CA MET A 41 -19.58 2.20 -8.91
C MET A 41 -20.08 0.77 -8.67
N GLY A 42 -19.70 0.15 -7.55
CA GLY A 42 -20.04 -1.25 -7.27
C GLY A 42 -19.32 -2.25 -8.19
N LYS A 43 -18.18 -1.87 -8.78
CA LYS A 43 -17.39 -2.78 -9.62
C LYS A 43 -16.63 -3.79 -8.76
N ASN A 44 -16.70 -5.07 -9.11
CA ASN A 44 -16.00 -6.15 -8.40
C ASN A 44 -14.60 -6.45 -8.96
N ASP A 45 -13.87 -5.43 -9.41
CA ASP A 45 -12.54 -5.57 -10.01
C ASP A 45 -11.41 -5.73 -8.97
N ILE A 46 -11.73 -5.55 -7.68
CA ILE A 46 -10.83 -5.83 -6.56
C ILE A 46 -11.04 -7.26 -6.08
N ASP A 47 -10.02 -8.11 -6.24
CA ASP A 47 -10.05 -9.47 -5.72
C ASP A 47 -9.85 -9.43 -4.19
N PRO A 48 -10.60 -10.22 -3.39
CA PRO A 48 -10.42 -10.30 -1.95
C PRO A 48 -8.96 -10.57 -1.52
N THR A 49 -8.19 -11.30 -2.32
CA THR A 49 -6.78 -11.60 -2.08
C THR A 49 -5.85 -10.39 -2.26
N GLU A 50 -6.33 -9.31 -2.89
CA GLU A 50 -5.63 -8.03 -3.00
C GLU A 50 -5.81 -7.17 -1.73
N VAL A 51 -6.83 -7.45 -0.90
CA VAL A 51 -7.12 -6.76 0.36
C VAL A 51 -6.36 -7.43 1.50
N LYS A 52 -5.08 -7.12 1.57
CA LYS A 52 -4.10 -7.79 2.43
C LYS A 52 -3.39 -6.81 3.37
N ASP A 53 -2.69 -7.37 4.35
CA ASP A 53 -1.85 -6.57 5.23
C ASP A 53 -0.78 -5.81 4.42
N HIS A 54 -0.44 -4.62 4.87
CA HIS A 54 0.51 -3.72 4.22
C HIS A 54 1.88 -4.38 3.97
N THR A 55 2.32 -5.31 4.82
CA THR A 55 3.58 -6.06 4.65
C THR A 55 3.54 -7.05 3.48
N GLN A 56 2.37 -7.33 2.91
CA GLN A 56 2.17 -8.31 1.84
C GLN A 56 2.05 -7.68 0.44
N CYS A 57 2.01 -6.35 0.34
CA CYS A 57 2.12 -5.64 -0.95
C CYS A 57 3.58 -5.64 -1.45
N ARG A 58 3.82 -5.23 -2.70
CA ARG A 58 5.19 -5.21 -3.26
C ARG A 58 6.13 -4.34 -2.42
N LEU A 59 5.65 -3.15 -2.03
CA LEU A 59 6.41 -2.21 -1.20
C LEU A 59 6.67 -2.81 0.18
N GLY A 60 5.63 -3.28 0.87
CA GLY A 60 5.76 -3.89 2.19
C GLY A 60 6.73 -5.07 2.23
N LYS A 61 6.65 -5.97 1.25
CA LYS A 61 7.60 -7.10 1.14
C LYS A 61 9.02 -6.61 0.98
N PHE A 62 9.24 -5.57 0.18
CA PHE A 62 10.57 -5.00 -0.04
C PHE A 62 11.13 -4.31 1.21
N LEU A 63 10.29 -3.57 1.95
CA LEU A 63 10.67 -2.91 3.20
C LEU A 63 11.13 -3.87 4.30
N MET A 64 10.79 -5.17 4.19
CA MET A 64 11.27 -6.23 5.07
C MET A 64 12.61 -6.84 4.65
N THR A 65 13.19 -6.40 3.52
CA THR A 65 14.45 -6.93 2.99
C THR A 65 15.63 -6.01 3.28
N LYS A 66 16.86 -6.51 3.12
CA LYS A 66 18.07 -5.66 3.14
C LYS A 66 18.13 -4.66 1.98
N GLY A 67 17.34 -4.86 0.92
CA GLY A 67 17.28 -3.95 -0.23
C GLY A 67 16.74 -2.56 0.12
N SER A 68 15.96 -2.43 1.19
CA SER A 68 15.42 -1.15 1.66
C SER A 68 16.31 -0.43 2.68
N GLU A 69 17.49 -0.97 3.02
CA GLU A 69 18.35 -0.38 4.06
C GLU A 69 18.71 1.08 3.73
N SER A 70 19.02 1.37 2.47
CA SER A 70 19.35 2.72 2.00
C SER A 70 18.19 3.71 2.09
N LEU A 71 16.95 3.25 2.26
CA LEU A 71 15.80 4.13 2.47
C LEU A 71 15.62 4.53 3.93
N LYS A 72 16.18 3.78 4.88
CA LYS A 72 15.96 4.03 6.32
C LYS A 72 16.49 5.39 6.78
N ASP A 73 17.52 5.89 6.12
CA ASP A 73 18.10 7.21 6.40
C ASP A 73 17.29 8.37 5.76
N HIS A 74 16.29 8.07 4.93
CA HIS A 74 15.45 9.10 4.32
C HIS A 74 14.49 9.69 5.36
N PRO A 75 14.35 11.03 5.46
CA PRO A 75 13.52 11.67 6.50
C PRO A 75 12.05 11.23 6.48
N ASP A 76 11.52 10.92 5.29
CA ASP A 76 10.13 10.48 5.11
C ASP A 76 9.91 8.97 5.39
N PHE A 77 10.97 8.20 5.66
CA PHE A 77 10.89 6.74 5.76
C PHE A 77 10.00 6.27 6.90
N ASP A 78 10.25 6.74 8.12
CA ASP A 78 9.51 6.32 9.30
C ASP A 78 8.01 6.62 9.16
N TYR A 79 7.68 7.82 8.69
CA TYR A 79 6.29 8.21 8.47
C TYR A 79 5.61 7.36 7.39
N LEU A 80 6.31 7.04 6.29
CA LEU A 80 5.80 6.14 5.26
C LEU A 80 5.48 4.76 5.86
N VAL A 81 6.47 4.13 6.50
CA VAL A 81 6.42 2.72 6.90
C VAL A 81 5.52 2.48 8.11
N ASN A 82 5.61 3.34 9.12
CA ASN A 82 4.97 3.12 10.42
C ASN A 82 3.65 3.88 10.58
N THR A 83 3.35 4.85 9.70
CA THR A 83 2.14 5.68 9.83
C THR A 83 1.19 5.53 8.64
N VAL A 84 1.57 6.06 7.46
CA VAL A 84 0.58 6.19 6.36
C VAL A 84 0.36 4.89 5.58
N HIS A 85 1.39 4.08 5.35
CA HIS A 85 1.24 2.81 4.62
C HIS A 85 0.36 1.78 5.37
N PRO A 86 0.54 1.56 6.69
CA PRO A 86 -0.37 0.72 7.46
C PRO A 86 -1.80 1.28 7.51
N LYS A 87 -1.96 2.61 7.69
CA LYS A 87 -3.26 3.28 7.72
C LYS A 87 -4.03 3.04 6.42
N LEU A 88 -3.39 3.23 5.26
CA LEU A 88 -4.03 3.03 3.96
C LEU A 88 -4.59 1.60 3.81
N HIS A 89 -3.78 0.59 4.10
CA HIS A 89 -4.20 -0.80 3.99
C HIS A 89 -5.33 -1.15 4.96
N ARG A 90 -5.28 -0.61 6.19
CA ARG A 90 -6.39 -0.75 7.16
C ARG A 90 -7.68 -0.16 6.61
N LEU A 91 -7.64 1.06 6.07
CA LEU A 91 -8.82 1.74 5.51
C LEU A 91 -9.42 0.97 4.34
N GLY A 92 -8.60 0.52 3.38
CA GLY A 92 -9.11 -0.24 2.24
C GLY A 92 -9.70 -1.59 2.65
N LYS A 93 -9.14 -2.25 3.66
CA LYS A 93 -9.72 -3.46 4.25
C LYS A 93 -11.06 -3.21 4.91
N GLU A 94 -11.15 -2.16 5.73
CA GLU A 94 -12.39 -1.76 6.40
C GLU A 94 -13.48 -1.44 5.37
N ILE A 95 -13.17 -0.63 4.36
CA ILE A 95 -14.07 -0.32 3.24
C ILE A 95 -14.55 -1.60 2.54
N PHE A 96 -13.63 -2.52 2.22
CA PHE A 96 -13.97 -3.76 1.53
C PHE A 96 -14.92 -4.62 2.37
N GLU A 97 -14.57 -4.87 3.64
CA GLU A 97 -15.38 -5.67 4.55
C GLU A 97 -16.78 -5.08 4.78
N LEU A 98 -16.90 -3.75 4.88
CA LEU A 98 -18.17 -3.06 5.05
C LEU A 98 -19.09 -3.22 3.83
N LYS A 99 -18.54 -3.16 2.62
CA LYS A 99 -19.29 -3.29 1.37
C LYS A 99 -19.57 -4.74 0.96
N SER A 100 -18.74 -5.69 1.37
CA SER A 100 -18.90 -7.12 1.04
C SER A 100 -19.92 -7.86 1.91
N ARG A 101 -20.30 -7.33 3.08
CA ARG A 101 -21.32 -7.93 3.94
C ARG A 101 -22.71 -7.74 3.31
N ALA A 102 -23.40 -8.85 3.04
CA ALA A 102 -24.77 -8.85 2.49
C ALA A 102 -25.82 -8.31 3.48
N GLU A 103 -25.47 -8.21 4.76
CA GLU A 103 -26.38 -7.83 5.83
C GLU A 103 -25.80 -6.66 6.66
N THR A 104 -26.56 -5.55 6.69
CA THR A 104 -26.74 -4.54 7.77
C THR A 104 -25.90 -3.25 7.85
N SER A 105 -26.65 -2.18 8.17
CA SER A 105 -26.38 -1.02 9.07
C SER A 105 -25.36 0.07 8.76
N PHE A 106 -24.54 -0.01 7.71
CA PHE A 106 -23.61 1.09 7.41
C PHE A 106 -24.24 2.17 6.55
N THR A 107 -24.10 3.42 6.97
CA THR A 107 -24.61 4.54 6.19
C THR A 107 -23.70 4.80 4.99
N ARG A 108 -24.28 5.28 3.89
CA ARG A 108 -23.51 5.78 2.73
C ARG A 108 -22.46 6.82 3.17
N GLU A 109 -22.77 7.58 4.22
CA GLU A 109 -21.89 8.57 4.82
C GLU A 109 -20.65 7.94 5.47
N GLN A 110 -20.78 6.86 6.24
CA GLN A 110 -19.62 6.17 6.84
C GLN A 110 -18.63 5.66 5.80
N VAL A 111 -19.14 5.03 4.72
CA VAL A 111 -18.29 4.55 3.62
C VAL A 111 -17.63 5.73 2.90
N GLN A 112 -18.33 6.85 2.74
CA GLN A 112 -17.76 8.06 2.13
C GLN A 112 -16.63 8.64 2.99
N THR A 113 -16.82 8.78 4.31
CA THR A 113 -15.77 9.27 5.22
C THR A 113 -14.52 8.40 5.16
N LEU A 114 -14.66 7.08 5.19
CA LEU A 114 -13.52 6.16 5.06
C LEU A 114 -12.83 6.29 3.70
N HIS A 115 -13.60 6.47 2.63
CA HIS A 115 -13.08 6.67 1.28
C HIS A 115 -12.31 7.98 1.15
N ASP A 116 -12.81 9.08 1.70
CA ASP A 116 -12.12 10.37 1.70
C ASP A 116 -10.79 10.27 2.48
N GLU A 117 -10.80 9.63 3.65
CA GLU A 117 -9.58 9.36 4.41
C GLU A 117 -8.57 8.48 3.66
N LEU A 118 -9.06 7.50 2.88
CA LEU A 118 -8.22 6.65 2.04
C LEU A 118 -7.53 7.48 0.95
N LEU A 119 -8.25 8.39 0.31
CA LEU A 119 -7.71 9.26 -0.74
C LEU A 119 -6.66 10.23 -0.18
N ASP A 120 -6.92 10.84 0.98
CA ASP A 120 -5.94 11.71 1.64
C ASP A 120 -4.67 10.94 2.04
N CYS A 121 -4.85 9.74 2.62
CA CYS A 121 -3.73 8.86 2.96
C CYS A 121 -2.93 8.44 1.72
N SER A 122 -3.63 8.13 0.61
CA SER A 122 -3.02 7.80 -0.68
C SER A 122 -2.18 8.96 -1.23
N ASN A 123 -2.72 10.18 -1.19
CA ASN A 123 -2.02 11.38 -1.64
C ASN A 123 -0.73 11.62 -0.85
N HIS A 124 -0.74 11.36 0.47
CA HIS A 124 0.48 11.41 1.27
C HIS A 124 1.51 10.37 0.82
N ILE A 125 1.12 9.10 0.67
CA ILE A 125 2.03 8.04 0.22
C ILE A 125 2.67 8.38 -1.13
N ILE A 126 1.90 8.87 -2.09
CA ILE A 126 2.39 9.26 -3.42
C ILE A 126 3.48 10.34 -3.29
N LYS A 127 3.24 11.38 -2.48
CA LYS A 127 4.22 12.45 -2.23
C LYS A 127 5.51 11.93 -1.58
N LEU A 128 5.40 11.05 -0.60
CA LEU A 128 6.58 10.46 0.08
C LEU A 128 7.39 9.60 -0.90
N LEU A 129 6.72 8.79 -1.73
CA LEU A 129 7.40 8.00 -2.76
C LEU A 129 8.07 8.89 -3.81
N ASP A 130 7.43 9.99 -4.23
CA ASP A 130 8.04 10.96 -5.14
C ASP A 130 9.25 11.68 -4.52
N ASN A 131 9.26 11.91 -3.20
CA ASN A 131 10.44 12.44 -2.52
C ASN A 131 11.60 11.46 -2.49
N MET A 132 11.31 10.17 -2.36
CA MET A 132 12.32 9.11 -2.35
C MET A 132 12.84 8.76 -3.76
N ILE A 133 12.04 9.00 -4.81
CA ILE A 133 12.43 8.83 -6.22
C ILE A 133 13.08 10.14 -6.71
N ARG A 134 14.39 10.28 -6.50
CA ARG A 134 15.18 11.45 -6.94
C ARG A 134 16.57 11.05 -7.41
#